data_AF-A0A0Q4S566-F1
#
_entry.id   AF-A0A0Q4S566-F1
#
_cell.length_a   1.000
_cell.length_b   1.000
_cell.length_c   1.000
_cell.angle_alpha   90.00
_cell.angle_beta   90.00
_cell.angle_gamma   90.00
#
_symmetry.space_group_name_H-M   'P 1'
#
loop_
_entity.id
_entity.type
_entity.pdbx_description
1 polymer ?
#
loop_
_entity_poly.entity_id
_entity_poly.type
_entity_poly.pdbx_seq_one_letter_code
_entity_poly.pdbx_strand_id
1 'polypeptide(L)'
;MNELDKKTWYSGDWKPVNDLQVPYNGLTISATPNYGPVTSPPTAQKFSSVLIDVVDYTYDPNGVSSQLTLTRGGWNNIPIPEDTSISPPQPNFKFTVSGTGNSDLGQIQLTTTSQGIYLNIQFCYGAVDRKREELGFIMKFSETYTPGNDAEIIEVEC
;
A
#
# COMPACT_ATOMS: atom_id res chain seq x y z
N MET A 1 -4.79 14.90 3.66
CA MET A 1 -5.26 13.54 3.33
C MET A 1 -6.13 13.06 4.47
N ASN A 2 -7.18 12.29 4.17
CA ASN A 2 -8.08 11.77 5.20
C ASN A 2 -7.54 10.42 5.68
N GLU A 3 -6.92 10.38 6.86
CA GLU A 3 -6.37 9.12 7.42
C GLU A 3 -7.47 8.12 7.83
N LEU A 4 -8.73 8.57 7.93
CA LEU A 4 -9.88 7.72 8.27
C LEU A 4 -10.12 6.59 7.27
N ASP A 5 -9.73 6.76 6.01
CA ASP A 5 -9.88 5.75 4.95
C ASP A 5 -8.61 4.93 4.70
N LYS A 6 -7.60 5.06 5.58
CA LYS A 6 -6.35 4.31 5.43
C LYS A 6 -6.63 2.82 5.51
N LYS A 7 -6.21 2.09 4.49
CA LYS A 7 -6.27 0.62 4.45
C LYS A 7 -4.86 0.05 4.47
N THR A 8 -4.70 -1.06 5.19
CA THR A 8 -3.41 -1.76 5.26
C THR A 8 -3.59 -3.20 4.85
N TRP A 9 -2.72 -3.66 3.95
CA TRP A 9 -2.58 -5.04 3.55
C TRP A 9 -1.26 -5.57 4.08
N TYR A 10 -1.27 -6.86 4.41
CA TYR A 10 -0.16 -7.59 4.99
C TYR A 10 0.10 -8.81 4.11
N SER A 11 1.32 -8.99 3.63
CA SER A 11 1.76 -10.16 2.84
C SER A 11 1.69 -11.52 3.55
N GLY A 12 1.38 -11.52 4.84
CA GLY A 12 1.65 -12.61 5.78
C GLY A 12 3.11 -12.73 6.21
N ASP A 13 3.31 -13.47 7.30
CA ASP A 13 4.63 -13.89 7.81
C ASP A 13 5.18 -15.02 6.89
N TRP A 14 6.50 -15.21 6.87
CA TRP A 14 7.10 -16.48 6.41
C TRP A 14 6.68 -17.68 7.27
N LYS A 15 6.22 -17.44 8.49
CA LYS A 15 5.66 -18.43 9.40
C LYS A 15 4.23 -18.81 9.00
N PRO A 16 3.73 -19.96 9.49
CA PRO A 16 2.37 -20.45 9.19
C PRO A 16 1.23 -19.54 9.68
N VAL A 17 1.52 -18.61 10.57
CA VAL A 17 0.54 -17.67 11.15
C VAL A 17 1.10 -16.26 10.97
N ASN A 18 0.25 -15.36 10.46
CA ASN A 18 0.61 -13.97 10.28
C ASN A 18 0.87 -13.30 11.64
N ASP A 19 2.08 -12.77 11.83
CA ASP A 19 2.34 -11.81 12.88
C ASP A 19 1.80 -10.44 12.44
N LEU A 20 1.09 -9.73 13.31
CA LEU A 20 0.58 -8.38 13.03
C LEU A 20 1.38 -7.32 13.79
N GLN A 21 2.36 -7.72 14.60
CA GLN A 21 3.21 -6.85 15.38
C GLN A 21 4.61 -6.76 14.76
N VAL A 22 5.27 -5.64 15.03
CA VAL A 22 6.66 -5.44 14.64
C VAL A 22 7.57 -6.29 15.56
N PRO A 23 8.55 -7.04 15.04
CA PRO A 23 8.93 -7.14 13.62
C PRO A 23 8.01 -8.08 12.83
N TYR A 24 7.31 -7.48 11.88
CA TYR A 24 6.46 -8.16 10.91
C TYR A 24 7.38 -8.89 9.92
N ASN A 25 7.26 -10.21 9.70
CA ASN A 25 8.18 -10.88 8.77
C ASN A 25 7.60 -10.88 7.34
N GLY A 26 7.67 -9.72 6.67
CA GLY A 26 7.25 -9.57 5.28
C GLY A 26 7.10 -8.12 4.85
N LEU A 27 6.09 -7.82 4.03
CA LEU A 27 5.69 -6.46 3.68
C LEU A 27 4.37 -6.02 4.33
N THR A 28 4.29 -4.73 4.66
CA THR A 28 3.01 -4.03 4.77
C THR A 28 2.85 -3.05 3.61
N ILE A 29 1.64 -2.93 3.10
CA ILE A 29 1.27 -1.91 2.13
C ILE A 29 0.13 -1.12 2.74
N SER A 30 0.39 0.14 3.04
CA SER A 30 -0.62 1.09 3.48
C SER A 30 -1.06 1.96 2.31
N ALA A 31 -2.35 2.27 2.25
CA ALA A 31 -2.94 3.07 1.20
C ALA A 31 -3.89 4.12 1.78
N THR A 32 -3.58 5.39 1.59
CA THR A 32 -4.41 6.53 2.01
C THR A 32 -5.06 7.17 0.77
N PRO A 33 -6.36 6.93 0.52
CA PRO A 33 -7.04 7.51 -0.64
C PRO A 33 -7.23 9.01 -0.47
N ASN A 34 -7.23 9.71 -1.60
CA ASN A 34 -7.43 11.15 -1.67
C ASN A 34 -8.69 11.45 -2.48
N TYR A 35 -9.63 12.13 -1.85
CA TYR A 35 -10.91 12.52 -2.43
C TYR A 35 -11.01 14.04 -2.56
N GLY A 36 -11.69 14.52 -3.60
CA GLY A 36 -11.94 15.94 -3.78
C GLY A 36 -13.03 16.24 -4.82
N PRO A 37 -13.42 17.52 -4.95
CA PRO A 37 -13.01 18.64 -4.11
C PRO A 37 -13.62 18.58 -2.70
N VAL A 38 -12.93 19.15 -1.71
CA VAL A 38 -13.48 19.36 -0.36
C VAL A 38 -14.28 20.65 -0.36
N THR A 39 -15.56 20.59 0.03
CA THR A 39 -16.48 21.75 0.00
C THR A 39 -17.05 22.06 1.39
N SER A 40 -17.53 23.29 1.57
CA SER A 40 -18.36 23.70 2.72
C SER A 40 -19.64 24.37 2.19
N PRO A 41 -20.85 23.79 2.41
CA PRO A 41 -21.10 22.57 3.18
C PRO A 41 -20.50 21.30 2.53
N PRO A 42 -20.26 20.23 3.31
CA PRO A 42 -19.72 18.98 2.79
C PRO A 42 -20.62 18.38 1.70
N THR A 43 -20.01 17.99 0.58
CA THR A 43 -20.67 17.27 -0.52
C THR A 43 -19.90 15.98 -0.82
N ALA A 44 -20.49 15.09 -1.62
CA ALA A 44 -19.83 13.89 -2.08
C ALA A 44 -18.57 14.23 -2.88
N GLN A 45 -17.44 13.72 -2.42
CA GLN A 45 -16.12 13.90 -3.00
C GLN A 45 -15.79 12.72 -3.92
N LYS A 46 -15.02 12.94 -4.99
CA LYS A 46 -14.62 11.90 -5.94
C LYS A 46 -13.19 11.45 -5.69
N PHE A 47 -12.93 10.17 -5.90
CA PHE A 47 -11.58 9.60 -5.83
C PHE A 47 -10.67 10.25 -6.88
N SER A 48 -9.52 10.75 -6.41
CA SER A 48 -8.50 11.42 -7.22
C SER A 48 -7.23 10.57 -7.33
N SER A 49 -6.64 10.20 -6.19
CA SER A 49 -5.37 9.47 -6.11
C SER A 49 -5.30 8.63 -4.83
N VAL A 50 -4.24 7.86 -4.67
CA VAL A 50 -3.91 7.18 -3.42
C VAL A 50 -2.43 7.38 -3.10
N LEU A 51 -2.11 7.72 -1.85
CA LEU A 51 -0.75 7.64 -1.33
C LEU A 51 -0.50 6.22 -0.86
N ILE A 52 0.52 5.56 -1.42
CA ILE A 52 0.95 4.23 -1.04
C ILE A 52 2.24 4.33 -0.25
N ASP A 53 2.32 3.54 0.82
CA ASP A 53 3.52 3.28 1.59
C ASP A 53 3.76 1.77 1.66
N VAL A 54 4.85 1.32 1.06
CA VAL A 54 5.31 -0.08 1.08
C VAL A 54 6.44 -0.18 2.09
N VAL A 55 6.23 -0.93 3.16
CA VAL A 55 7.23 -1.11 4.21
C VAL A 55 7.73 -2.55 4.20
N ASP A 56 9.03 -2.71 4.01
CA ASP A 56 9.72 -4.00 3.97
C ASP A 56 10.49 -4.26 5.26
N TYR A 57 10.14 -5.34 5.95
CA TYR A 57 10.72 -5.73 7.22
C TYR A 57 11.70 -6.91 7.11
N THR A 58 12.03 -7.34 5.89
CA THR A 58 12.85 -8.52 5.63
C THR A 58 14.20 -8.50 6.35
N TYR A 59 14.89 -7.35 6.30
CA TYR A 59 16.22 -7.19 6.88
C TYR A 59 16.31 -6.06 7.91
N ASP A 60 15.21 -5.36 8.19
CA ASP A 60 15.13 -4.34 9.22
C ASP A 60 13.89 -4.53 10.09
N PRO A 61 14.02 -4.78 11.40
CA PRO A 61 12.86 -4.92 12.28
C PRO A 61 12.05 -3.63 12.37
N ASN A 62 12.61 -2.45 12.08
CA ASN A 62 11.85 -1.20 12.05
C ASN A 62 11.14 -0.96 10.70
N GLY A 63 11.45 -1.78 9.69
CA GLY A 63 10.93 -1.65 8.34
C GLY A 63 11.67 -0.59 7.51
N VAL A 64 11.72 -0.81 6.20
CA VAL A 64 12.23 0.12 5.20
C VAL A 64 11.06 0.57 4.32
N SER A 65 10.70 1.85 4.42
CA SER A 65 9.54 2.44 3.75
C SER A 65 9.89 2.98 2.37
N SER A 66 9.02 2.70 1.39
CA SER A 66 9.02 3.27 0.04
C SER A 66 7.65 3.84 -0.28
N GLN A 67 7.60 5.14 -0.60
CA GLN A 67 6.36 5.86 -0.83
C GLN A 67 6.19 6.26 -2.29
N LEU A 68 4.95 6.20 -2.77
CA LEU A 68 4.55 6.69 -4.08
C LEU A 68 3.08 7.09 -4.11
N THR A 69 2.75 8.06 -4.96
CA THR A 69 1.34 8.43 -5.21
C THR A 69 0.89 7.81 -6.52
N LEU A 70 -0.22 7.09 -6.49
CA LEU A 70 -0.83 6.51 -7.68
C LEU A 70 -2.06 7.30 -8.09
N THR A 71 -2.13 7.60 -9.37
CA THR A 71 -3.36 8.00 -10.06
C THR A 71 -3.84 6.82 -10.93
N ARG A 72 -5.06 6.90 -11.46
CA ARG A 72 -5.54 5.90 -12.41
C ARG A 72 -4.64 5.94 -13.66
N GLY A 73 -4.05 4.81 -14.03
CA GLY A 73 -3.28 4.70 -15.27
C GLY A 73 -1.99 3.89 -15.14
N GLY A 74 -2.09 2.59 -15.41
CA GLY A 74 -0.96 1.70 -15.68
C GLY A 74 -0.08 1.35 -14.48
N TRP A 75 0.88 0.46 -14.75
CA TRP A 75 1.90 0.01 -13.80
C TRP A 75 2.91 1.10 -13.47
N ASN A 76 3.15 1.29 -12.18
CA ASN A 76 4.17 2.19 -11.64
C ASN A 76 5.20 1.36 -10.88
N ASN A 77 6.48 1.69 -11.04
CA ASN A 77 7.55 1.03 -10.31
C ASN A 77 7.57 1.53 -8.85
N ILE A 78 7.69 0.59 -7.91
CA ILE A 78 7.96 0.87 -6.51
C ILE A 78 9.42 1.31 -6.41
N PRO A 79 9.71 2.55 -5.99
CA PRO A 79 11.08 3.04 -5.96
C PRO A 79 11.88 2.35 -4.86
N ILE A 80 13.19 2.19 -5.07
CA ILE A 80 14.10 1.78 -4.00
C ILE A 80 14.35 3.01 -3.12
N PRO A 81 14.03 2.97 -1.82
CA PRO A 81 14.23 4.12 -0.94
C PRO A 81 15.71 4.35 -0.68
N GLU A 82 16.08 5.59 -0.39
CA GLU A 82 17.45 5.95 0.00
C GLU A 82 17.69 5.63 1.48
N ASP A 83 18.90 5.17 1.80
CA ASP A 83 19.44 5.12 3.14
C ASP A 83 20.06 6.49 3.47
N THR A 84 19.35 7.26 4.30
CA THR A 84 19.77 8.59 4.74
C THR A 84 20.68 8.57 5.97
N SER A 85 20.97 7.38 6.53
CA SER A 85 21.93 7.23 7.63
C SER A 85 23.39 7.33 7.17
N ILE A 86 23.63 7.24 5.86
CA ILE A 86 24.94 7.35 5.22
C ILE A 86 25.00 8.61 4.33
N SER A 87 26.21 9.15 4.13
CA SER A 87 26.43 10.37 3.35
C SER A 87 27.53 10.17 2.28
N PRO A 88 27.24 10.39 0.98
CA PRO A 88 25.93 10.76 0.45
C PRO A 88 24.88 9.64 0.60
N PRO A 89 23.57 9.94 0.58
CA PRO A 89 22.53 8.93 0.56
C PRO A 89 22.74 7.94 -0.59
N GLN A 90 22.49 6.66 -0.34
CA GLN A 90 22.59 5.60 -1.34
C GLN A 90 21.33 4.72 -1.30
N PRO A 91 21.04 3.91 -2.33
CA PRO A 91 19.92 2.97 -2.28
C PRO A 91 19.97 2.06 -1.04
N ASN A 92 18.85 1.91 -0.35
CA ASN A 92 18.74 1.08 0.84
C ASN A 92 18.60 -0.40 0.45
N PHE A 93 19.70 -1.14 0.50
CA PHE A 93 19.75 -2.57 0.13
C PHE A 93 19.03 -3.51 1.12
N LYS A 94 18.50 -2.99 2.24
CA LYS A 94 17.59 -3.76 3.08
C LYS A 94 16.17 -3.82 2.51
N PHE A 95 15.84 -2.96 1.55
CA PHE A 95 14.59 -3.03 0.78
C PHE A 95 14.73 -4.10 -0.30
N THR A 96 13.88 -5.12 -0.24
CA THR A 96 13.99 -6.35 -1.05
C THR A 96 12.95 -6.47 -2.15
N VAL A 97 11.99 -5.54 -2.19
CA VAL A 97 10.96 -5.49 -3.23
C VAL A 97 11.62 -5.36 -4.60
N SER A 98 11.35 -6.31 -5.47
CA SER A 98 11.93 -6.44 -6.82
C SER A 98 10.85 -6.86 -7.81
N GLY A 99 11.13 -6.77 -9.10
CA GLY A 99 10.15 -7.16 -10.11
C GLY A 99 9.98 -8.67 -10.22
N THR A 100 8.87 -9.07 -10.84
CA THR A 100 8.60 -10.44 -11.26
C THR A 100 8.97 -10.61 -12.74
N GLY A 101 9.55 -11.74 -13.13
CA GLY A 101 9.85 -12.03 -14.54
C GLY A 101 10.81 -11.04 -15.19
N ASN A 102 10.31 -10.22 -16.12
CA ASN A 102 11.11 -9.29 -16.95
C ASN A 102 11.20 -7.85 -16.41
N SER A 103 10.62 -7.56 -15.24
CA SER A 103 10.76 -6.24 -14.60
C SER A 103 11.89 -6.27 -13.58
N ASP A 104 12.72 -5.22 -13.58
CA ASP A 104 13.76 -5.06 -12.55
C ASP A 104 13.16 -4.64 -11.20
N LEU A 105 12.08 -3.85 -11.23
CA LEU A 105 11.43 -3.29 -10.05
C LEU A 105 10.03 -3.87 -9.82
N GLY A 106 9.64 -3.92 -8.55
CA GLY A 106 8.28 -4.26 -8.18
C GLY A 106 7.31 -3.23 -8.73
N GLN A 107 6.12 -3.66 -9.14
CA GLN A 107 5.13 -2.81 -9.80
C GLN A 107 3.82 -2.79 -9.05
N ILE A 108 3.14 -1.65 -9.10
CA ILE A 108 1.84 -1.43 -8.48
C ILE A 108 0.99 -0.51 -9.35
N GLN A 109 -0.32 -0.73 -9.39
CA GLN A 109 -1.24 0.10 -10.15
C GLN A 109 -2.61 0.22 -9.51
N LEU A 110 -3.33 1.26 -9.92
CA LEU A 110 -4.77 1.35 -9.74
C LEU A 110 -5.50 0.82 -10.98
N THR A 111 -6.22 -0.29 -10.82
CA THR A 111 -7.08 -0.86 -11.86
C THR A 111 -8.53 -0.46 -11.60
N THR A 112 -9.19 0.14 -12.59
CA THR A 112 -10.63 0.44 -12.52
C THR A 112 -11.40 -0.65 -13.26
N THR A 113 -12.41 -1.21 -12.59
CA THR A 113 -13.33 -2.22 -13.14
C THR A 113 -14.76 -1.76 -12.91
N SER A 114 -15.75 -2.48 -13.45
CA SER A 114 -17.16 -2.23 -13.15
C SER A 114 -17.53 -2.43 -11.67
N GLN A 115 -16.68 -3.11 -10.90
CA GLN A 115 -16.90 -3.35 -9.48
C GLN A 115 -16.21 -2.31 -8.58
N GLY A 116 -15.38 -1.42 -9.14
CA GLY A 116 -14.71 -0.34 -8.43
C GLY A 116 -13.21 -0.21 -8.76
N ILE A 117 -12.50 0.49 -7.89
CA ILE A 117 -11.08 0.81 -8.03
C ILE A 117 -10.27 -0.11 -7.12
N TYR A 118 -9.32 -0.84 -7.69
CA TYR A 118 -8.53 -1.84 -6.97
C TYR A 118 -7.04 -1.51 -7.03
N LEU A 119 -6.34 -1.77 -5.92
CA LEU A 119 -4.87 -1.79 -5.88
C LEU A 119 -4.40 -3.16 -6.38
N ASN A 120 -3.70 -3.17 -7.50
CA ASN A 120 -3.13 -4.38 -8.10
C ASN A 120 -1.60 -4.35 -7.94
N ILE A 121 -1.02 -5.45 -7.49
CA ILE A 121 0.41 -5.58 -7.23
C ILE A 121 1.05 -6.65 -8.11
N GLN A 122 2.33 -6.44 -8.40
CA GLN A 122 3.18 -7.40 -9.10
C GLN A 122 4.62 -7.21 -8.65
N PHE A 123 5.09 -8.01 -7.68
CA PHE A 123 6.48 -7.94 -7.21
C PHE A 123 6.94 -9.24 -6.54
N CYS A 124 8.25 -9.36 -6.38
CA CYS A 124 8.91 -10.32 -5.50
C CYS A 124 9.44 -9.59 -4.26
N TYR A 125 9.55 -10.28 -3.12
CA TYR A 125 10.17 -9.75 -1.92
C TYR A 125 10.77 -10.87 -1.06
N GLY A 126 11.57 -10.49 -0.06
CA GLY A 126 12.13 -11.40 0.92
C GLY A 126 13.59 -11.77 0.69
N ALA A 127 14.14 -12.56 1.60
CA ALA A 127 15.55 -12.94 1.57
C ALA A 127 15.89 -13.80 0.34
N VAL A 128 17.16 -13.79 -0.07
CA VAL A 128 17.64 -14.48 -1.29
C VAL A 128 17.22 -15.95 -1.35
N ASP A 129 17.22 -16.66 -0.22
CA ASP A 129 16.85 -18.07 -0.09
C ASP A 129 15.34 -18.30 0.17
N ARG A 130 14.56 -17.23 0.36
CA ARG A 130 13.14 -17.26 0.77
C ARG A 130 12.29 -16.21 0.06
N LYS A 131 12.58 -15.96 -1.23
CA LYS A 131 11.79 -15.03 -2.03
C LYS A 131 10.35 -15.52 -2.17
N ARG A 132 9.41 -14.59 -2.06
CA ARG A 132 8.00 -14.77 -2.39
C ARG A 132 7.61 -13.87 -3.55
N GLU A 133 6.64 -14.33 -4.32
CA GLU A 133 6.03 -13.58 -5.41
C GLU A 133 4.60 -13.24 -5.01
N GLU A 134 4.21 -11.98 -5.21
CA GLU A 134 2.86 -11.47 -4.93
C GLU A 134 2.28 -10.85 -6.19
N LEU A 135 1.11 -11.37 -6.59
CA LEU A 135 0.39 -10.98 -7.80
C LEU A 135 -1.09 -10.82 -7.48
N GLY A 136 -1.69 -9.70 -7.91
CA GLY A 136 -3.13 -9.52 -7.95
C GLY A 136 -3.68 -8.37 -7.11
N PHE A 137 -5.00 -8.38 -6.92
CA PHE A 137 -5.73 -7.31 -6.25
C PHE A 137 -5.72 -7.48 -4.74
N ILE A 138 -5.19 -6.50 -4.00
CA ILE A 138 -5.04 -6.57 -2.55
C ILE A 138 -5.96 -5.62 -1.78
N MET A 139 -6.48 -4.57 -2.43
CA MET A 139 -7.36 -3.59 -1.80
C MET A 139 -8.37 -3.02 -2.78
N LYS A 140 -9.50 -2.55 -2.26
CA LYS A 140 -10.55 -1.83 -2.99
C LYS A 140 -10.78 -0.44 -2.38
N PHE A 141 -10.90 0.58 -3.23
CA PHE A 141 -11.24 1.95 -2.84
C PHE A 141 -12.64 2.33 -3.31
N SER A 142 -13.32 3.18 -2.53
CA SER A 142 -14.59 3.76 -2.92
C SER A 142 -14.37 4.79 -4.03
N GLU A 143 -15.32 4.90 -4.96
CA GLU A 143 -15.24 5.94 -6.00
C GLU A 143 -15.60 7.32 -5.45
N THR A 144 -16.41 7.34 -4.41
CA THR A 144 -16.89 8.54 -3.74
C THR A 144 -16.77 8.42 -2.23
N TYR A 145 -16.52 9.55 -1.57
CA TYR A 145 -16.52 9.69 -0.12
C TYR A 145 -17.46 10.82 0.28
N THR A 146 -18.34 10.57 1.25
CA THR A 146 -19.26 11.58 1.79
C THR A 146 -18.92 11.82 3.26
N PRO A 147 -18.34 12.98 3.62
CA PRO A 147 -18.02 13.29 5.01
C PRO A 147 -19.26 13.20 5.90
N GLY A 148 -19.16 12.45 7.00
CA GLY A 148 -20.24 12.31 8.00
C GLY A 148 -21.12 11.07 7.86
N ASN A 149 -20.92 10.23 6.82
CA ASN A 149 -21.59 8.93 6.70
C ASN A 149 -20.94 7.81 7.53
N ASP A 150 -19.79 8.07 8.16
CA ASP A 150 -19.06 7.09 8.99
C ASP A 150 -19.58 7.02 10.44
N ALA A 151 -20.71 7.68 10.74
CA ALA A 151 -21.39 7.52 12.02
C ALA A 151 -21.95 6.09 12.10
N GLU A 152 -21.27 5.24 12.88
CA GLU A 152 -21.67 3.88 13.24
C GLU A 152 -23.18 3.77 13.46
N ILE A 153 -23.85 2.96 12.64
CA ILE A 153 -25.12 2.37 13.04
C ILE A 153 -24.78 1.39 14.16
N ILE A 154 -24.80 1.87 15.41
CA ILE A 154 -24.89 0.99 16.58
C ILE A 154 -26.33 0.47 16.57
N GLU A 155 -26.56 -0.68 15.93
CA GLU A 155 -27.75 -1.47 16.19
C GLU A 155 -27.68 -1.93 17.65
N VAL A 156 -28.37 -1.21 18.54
CA VAL A 156 -28.68 -1.70 19.88
C VAL A 156 -29.81 -2.71 19.68
N GLU A 157 -29.49 -4.00 19.69
CA GLU A 157 -30.50 -5.04 19.88
C GLU A 157 -31.11 -4.84 21.27
N CYS A 158 -32.43 -4.58 21.29
CA CYS A 158 -33.26 -4.53 22.49
C CYS A 158 -33.65 -5.93 22.95
#